data_AF-A0ABD7R1X5-F1
#
_entry.id   AF-A0ABD7R1X5-F1
#
_cell.length_a   1.000
_cell.length_b   1.000
_cell.length_c   1.000
_cell.angle_alpha   90.00
_cell.angle_beta   90.00
_cell.angle_gamma   90.00
#
_symmetry.space_group_name_H-M   'P 1'
#
loop_
_entity.id
_entity.type
_entity.pdbx_description
1 polymer ?
#
loop_
_entity_poly.entity_id
_entity_poly.type
_entity_poly.pdbx_seq_one_letter_code
_entity_poly.pdbx_strand_id
1 'polypeptide(L)'
;MSDQHTPDPDQQDGWGAVPSVASIRGTQETPAAAQNAPAGSTAQVGTTAHGAQYAPTASRAPRRKLRRGQVVGIIAGIAALSLLLVGGIAGSLIGSATHSADRPVRAFLDDLTAGKVTDALDAAGIDRTKSDVLLTDAAYAKATAKVTGYRVAATRTDGDTATVRAYLRQAGRDVAATFTLDKTGTDWGVFPVWELQAPELGSVDVSVRGPAGASVQVAGTSTKTPKDGTVGLRALPGTYAVTYDGGKWTKATGGSAVVGGFGGSTSTPVQMTATLTNAGDQAAKRAVDAWVDGCIASNDAAPAGCSFYAYGENPAYTYTNEKWTLESRPTVAVGSWTTNGWLVSTTTFGRATFTADIAGAGGTGTATAGPLNVNASGYITGFSSSGATFRSAVGNGSSDTGS
;
A
#
# COMPACT_ATOMS: atom_id res chain seq x y z
N MET A 1 -9.30 55.19 40.61
CA MET A 1 -10.74 55.42 40.42
C MET A 1 -11.08 54.87 39.03
N SER A 2 -11.50 53.63 38.84
CA SER A 2 -12.12 52.66 39.75
C SER A 2 -11.80 51.22 39.31
N ASP A 3 -11.47 50.40 40.31
CA ASP A 3 -11.58 48.95 40.55
C ASP A 3 -12.06 48.02 39.41
N GLN A 4 -11.20 47.07 38.98
CA GLN A 4 -11.07 45.66 39.44
C GLN A 4 -12.19 44.71 38.99
N HIS A 5 -11.88 43.81 38.06
CA HIS A 5 -12.06 42.37 38.29
C HIS A 5 -11.18 41.55 37.34
N THR A 6 -10.14 40.92 37.88
CA THR A 6 -9.46 39.78 37.27
C THR A 6 -10.11 38.51 37.82
N PRO A 7 -10.31 37.48 36.98
CA PRO A 7 -10.10 36.12 37.45
C PRO A 7 -9.23 35.30 36.49
N ASP A 8 -8.19 34.68 37.07
CA ASP A 8 -7.58 33.41 36.63
C ASP A 8 -8.08 32.35 37.65
N PRO A 9 -8.17 31.01 37.42
CA PRO A 9 -7.40 30.19 36.47
C PRO A 9 -8.16 28.98 35.84
N ASP A 10 -7.45 28.17 35.06
CA ASP A 10 -7.65 26.72 34.79
C ASP A 10 -9.07 26.13 34.92
N GLN A 11 -9.77 25.91 33.79
CA GLN A 11 -10.63 24.73 33.56
C GLN A 11 -11.35 24.84 32.21
N GLN A 12 -10.92 24.06 31.22
CA GLN A 12 -11.83 23.50 30.20
C GLN A 12 -11.19 22.32 29.47
N ASP A 13 -10.82 21.32 30.27
CA ASP A 13 -10.66 19.95 29.80
C ASP A 13 -12.04 19.37 29.50
N GLY A 14 -12.35 19.19 28.22
CA GLY A 14 -13.60 18.62 27.69
C GLY A 14 -13.73 17.11 27.92
N TRP A 15 -13.51 16.67 29.16
CA TRP A 15 -13.80 15.32 29.63
C TRP A 15 -15.10 15.34 30.44
N GLY A 16 -16.24 15.25 29.75
CA GLY A 16 -17.51 15.32 30.48
C GLY A 16 -18.77 15.18 29.63
N ALA A 17 -18.87 14.17 28.77
CA ALA A 17 -20.17 13.73 28.23
C ALA A 17 -20.10 12.36 27.54
N VAL A 18 -20.12 11.26 28.32
CA VAL A 18 -20.66 9.97 27.85
C VAL A 18 -21.24 9.16 29.02
N PRO A 19 -22.41 8.50 28.88
CA PRO A 19 -23.06 7.76 29.97
C PRO A 19 -22.33 6.48 30.35
N SER A 20 -22.48 6.03 31.61
CA SER A 20 -21.97 4.73 32.07
C SER A 20 -22.80 3.55 31.52
N VAL A 21 -22.16 2.38 31.44
CA VAL A 21 -22.58 1.13 30.75
C VAL A 21 -23.86 0.46 31.32
N ALA A 22 -24.63 1.14 32.15
CA ALA A 22 -25.88 0.61 32.70
C ALA A 22 -27.12 0.82 31.79
N SER A 23 -27.00 1.53 30.66
CA SER A 23 -28.16 2.01 29.88
C SER A 23 -28.37 1.40 28.50
N ILE A 24 -27.91 0.17 28.22
CA ILE A 24 -28.30 -0.56 27.00
C ILE A 24 -28.87 -1.91 27.40
N ARG A 25 -30.17 -1.95 27.74
CA ARG A 25 -30.97 -3.18 27.73
C ARG A 25 -31.78 -3.20 26.43
N GLY A 26 -31.62 -4.30 25.70
CA GLY A 26 -32.41 -4.60 24.51
C GLY A 26 -33.91 -4.68 24.82
N THR A 27 -34.65 -4.17 23.88
CA THR A 27 -36.10 -4.04 23.79
C THR A 27 -36.85 -5.38 23.87
N GLN A 28 -37.82 -5.48 24.78
CA GLN A 28 -39.08 -6.20 24.54
C GLN A 28 -40.24 -5.21 24.76
N GLU A 29 -40.80 -4.73 23.65
CA GLU A 29 -42.16 -4.18 23.50
C GLU A 29 -43.18 -5.29 23.83
N THR A 30 -44.37 -5.14 24.43
CA THR A 30 -45.22 -4.06 25.01
C THR A 30 -46.46 -4.79 25.63
N PRO A 31 -47.52 -4.16 26.17
CA PRO A 31 -47.65 -3.10 27.18
C PRO A 31 -48.55 -3.51 28.38
N ALA A 32 -48.55 -2.67 29.41
CA ALA A 32 -49.36 -2.77 30.63
C ALA A 32 -50.85 -2.39 30.44
N ALA A 33 -51.74 -2.96 31.27
CA ALA A 33 -52.42 -2.26 32.38
C ALA A 33 -53.86 -2.74 32.68
N ALA A 34 -54.18 -2.67 33.98
CA ALA A 34 -55.47 -2.34 34.61
C ALA A 34 -56.44 -3.45 35.09
N GLN A 35 -56.53 -3.52 36.44
CA GLN A 35 -57.72 -3.48 37.30
C GLN A 35 -58.78 -4.61 37.21
N ASN A 36 -58.92 -5.38 38.30
CA ASN A 36 -60.10 -5.46 39.20
C ASN A 36 -60.10 -6.75 40.05
N ALA A 37 -60.42 -6.63 41.35
CA ALA A 37 -60.79 -7.74 42.26
C ALA A 37 -62.22 -8.25 41.90
N PRO A 38 -62.77 -9.41 42.38
CA PRO A 38 -62.76 -9.88 43.79
C PRO A 38 -62.79 -11.41 44.07
N ALA A 39 -62.67 -11.74 45.37
CA ALA A 39 -63.29 -12.80 46.20
C ALA A 39 -63.55 -14.26 45.72
N GLY A 40 -63.32 -15.22 46.64
CA GLY A 40 -63.97 -16.55 46.73
C GLY A 40 -63.00 -17.74 46.76
N SER A 41 -62.75 -18.37 47.91
CA SER A 41 -63.24 -19.72 48.33
C SER A 41 -62.77 -20.87 47.41
N THR A 42 -62.02 -21.89 47.82
CA THR A 42 -62.33 -23.00 48.78
C THR A 42 -61.03 -23.83 48.99
N ALA A 43 -60.72 -24.34 50.20
CA ALA A 43 -60.86 -25.74 50.64
C ALA A 43 -60.08 -26.77 49.76
N GLN A 44 -59.34 -27.79 50.19
CA GLN A 44 -59.15 -28.51 51.45
C GLN A 44 -58.15 -29.69 51.18
N VAL A 45 -57.71 -30.38 52.25
CA VAL A 45 -57.15 -31.76 52.33
C VAL A 45 -55.65 -31.90 51.95
N GLY A 46 -54.73 -32.47 52.75
CA GLY A 46 -54.80 -33.30 53.96
C GLY A 46 -54.09 -34.65 53.76
N THR A 47 -52.99 -34.92 54.48
CA THR A 47 -52.62 -36.19 55.16
C THR A 47 -51.33 -35.94 55.99
N THR A 48 -51.35 -35.94 57.34
CA THR A 48 -51.17 -37.05 58.33
C THR A 48 -49.96 -37.96 58.08
N ALA A 49 -49.16 -38.45 59.04
CA ALA A 49 -48.85 -38.23 60.46
C ALA A 49 -47.84 -39.36 60.87
N HIS A 50 -47.34 -39.32 62.12
CA HIS A 50 -46.58 -40.34 62.90
C HIS A 50 -45.07 -40.06 62.97
N GLY A 51 -44.45 -39.70 64.12
CA GLY A 51 -44.50 -40.32 65.46
C GLY A 51 -43.30 -41.29 65.57
N ALA A 52 -42.43 -41.35 66.59
CA ALA A 52 -42.43 -40.82 67.94
C ALA A 52 -41.00 -40.80 68.55
N GLN A 53 -40.94 -40.14 69.69
CA GLN A 53 -39.90 -39.94 70.70
C GLN A 53 -39.05 -41.18 71.09
N TYR A 54 -37.78 -40.95 71.47
CA TYR A 54 -37.24 -41.26 72.81
C TYR A 54 -35.81 -40.71 72.99
N ALA A 55 -35.55 -40.07 74.14
CA ALA A 55 -34.22 -39.90 74.73
C ALA A 55 -34.22 -40.69 76.06
N PRO A 56 -33.10 -41.23 76.57
CA PRO A 56 -32.26 -40.41 77.47
C PRO A 56 -30.76 -40.80 77.65
N THR A 57 -30.04 -39.92 78.37
CA THR A 57 -28.90 -40.11 79.31
C THR A 57 -27.47 -40.44 78.84
N ALA A 58 -26.63 -39.38 78.90
CA ALA A 58 -25.29 -39.22 79.49
C ALA A 58 -24.28 -40.40 79.61
N SER A 59 -23.05 -40.14 79.12
CA SER A 59 -21.82 -40.77 79.61
C SER A 59 -20.62 -39.82 79.46
N ARG A 60 -19.71 -39.92 80.44
CA ARG A 60 -18.62 -39.02 80.82
C ARG A 60 -17.35 -39.24 79.97
N ALA A 61 -16.55 -38.17 79.82
CA ALA A 61 -15.33 -38.04 79.00
C ALA A 61 -14.19 -39.06 79.27
N PRO A 62 -13.16 -39.08 78.40
CA PRO A 62 -11.88 -38.53 78.86
C PRO A 62 -11.20 -37.52 77.90
N ARG A 63 -10.67 -36.45 78.49
CA ARG A 63 -9.81 -35.45 77.84
C ARG A 63 -8.43 -36.06 77.54
N ARG A 64 -8.04 -36.13 76.27
CA ARG A 64 -6.67 -36.47 75.86
C ARG A 64 -5.86 -35.17 75.71
N LYS A 65 -4.90 -34.94 76.61
CA LYS A 65 -3.97 -33.81 76.56
C LYS A 65 -3.01 -33.98 75.38
N LEU A 66 -3.10 -33.09 74.39
CA LEU A 66 -2.09 -32.93 73.34
C LEU A 66 -0.93 -32.07 73.84
N ARG A 67 0.30 -32.50 73.54
CA ARG A 67 1.56 -31.91 74.02
C ARG A 67 1.89 -30.63 73.24
N ARG A 68 2.44 -29.64 73.95
CA ARG A 68 2.76 -28.25 73.52
C ARG A 68 3.82 -28.09 72.39
N GLY A 69 4.20 -29.16 71.68
CA GLY A 69 5.23 -29.11 70.63
C GLY A 69 4.74 -29.16 69.18
N GLN A 70 3.46 -29.46 68.93
CA GLN A 70 2.92 -29.65 67.56
C GLN A 70 2.05 -28.51 67.04
N VAL A 71 1.85 -27.45 67.82
CA VAL A 71 1.02 -26.30 67.41
C VAL A 71 1.80 -25.31 66.52
N VAL A 72 3.13 -25.31 66.57
CA VAL A 72 3.96 -24.39 65.78
C VAL A 72 4.08 -24.81 64.30
N GLY A 73 4.02 -26.11 63.99
CA GLY A 73 4.11 -26.61 62.61
C GLY A 73 2.84 -26.39 61.76
N ILE A 74 1.66 -26.42 62.39
CA ILE A 74 0.38 -26.26 61.68
C ILE A 74 0.08 -24.78 61.39
N ILE A 75 0.47 -23.87 62.29
CA ILE A 75 0.29 -22.42 62.09
C ILE A 75 1.26 -21.88 61.03
N ALA A 76 2.51 -22.39 60.99
CA ALA A 76 3.47 -22.04 59.95
C ALA A 76 3.05 -22.58 58.56
N GLY A 77 2.49 -23.79 58.50
CA GLY A 77 1.98 -24.38 57.24
C GLY A 77 0.77 -23.64 56.68
N ILE A 78 -0.19 -23.26 57.52
CA ILE A 78 -1.38 -22.50 57.10
C ILE A 78 -1.00 -21.06 56.73
N ALA A 79 -0.06 -20.41 57.43
CA ALA A 79 0.40 -19.08 57.06
C ALA A 79 1.18 -19.07 55.73
N ALA A 80 2.03 -20.08 55.46
CA ALA A 80 2.74 -20.22 54.19
C ALA A 80 1.78 -20.53 53.01
N LEU A 81 0.80 -21.42 53.20
CA LEU A 81 -0.25 -21.67 52.22
C LEU A 81 -1.17 -20.46 52.01
N SER A 82 -1.49 -19.70 53.06
CA SER A 82 -2.29 -18.47 52.94
C SER A 82 -1.51 -17.36 52.24
N LEU A 83 -0.20 -17.25 52.46
CA LEU A 83 0.67 -16.31 51.75
C LEU A 83 0.90 -16.71 50.28
N LEU A 84 0.92 -18.01 49.97
CA LEU A 84 0.93 -18.51 48.58
C LEU A 84 -0.43 -18.32 47.90
N LEU A 85 -1.55 -18.41 48.63
CA LEU A 85 -2.89 -18.19 48.09
C LEU A 85 -3.19 -16.69 47.89
N VAL A 86 -2.80 -15.84 48.85
CA VAL A 86 -2.91 -14.38 48.76
C VAL A 86 -1.88 -13.82 47.77
N GLY A 87 -0.66 -14.36 47.73
CA GLY A 87 0.33 -14.07 46.70
C GLY A 87 -0.06 -14.60 45.32
N GLY A 88 -0.76 -15.72 45.24
CA GLY A 88 -1.32 -16.28 44.01
C GLY A 88 -2.53 -15.51 43.47
N ILE A 89 -3.37 -14.94 44.35
CA ILE A 89 -4.53 -14.13 43.96
C ILE A 89 -4.11 -12.67 43.67
N ALA A 90 -3.17 -12.09 44.44
CA ALA A 90 -2.62 -10.77 44.14
C ALA A 90 -1.65 -10.79 42.95
N GLY A 91 -0.87 -11.86 42.80
CA GLY A 91 0.01 -12.10 41.65
C GLY A 91 -0.73 -12.46 40.37
N SER A 92 -1.92 -13.08 40.43
CA SER A 92 -2.73 -13.33 39.23
C SER A 92 -3.38 -12.07 38.66
N LEU A 93 -3.70 -11.07 39.48
CA LEU A 93 -4.23 -9.78 39.00
C LEU A 93 -3.14 -8.84 38.45
N ILE A 94 -1.92 -8.91 38.98
CA ILE A 94 -0.78 -8.14 38.47
C ILE A 94 -0.13 -8.85 37.27
N GLY A 95 -0.03 -10.18 37.31
CA GLY A 95 0.47 -11.01 36.21
C GLY A 95 -0.48 -11.05 35.02
N SER A 96 -1.80 -11.02 35.22
CA SER A 96 -2.76 -10.96 34.09
C SER A 96 -2.64 -9.67 33.27
N ALA A 97 -2.16 -8.57 33.85
CA ALA A 97 -1.90 -7.32 33.11
C ALA A 97 -0.57 -7.33 32.32
N THR A 98 0.41 -8.17 32.72
CA THR A 98 1.66 -8.35 31.95
C THR A 98 1.51 -9.39 30.85
N HIS A 99 0.58 -10.34 31.00
CA HIS A 99 0.28 -11.40 30.02
C HIS A 99 -1.03 -11.18 29.26
N SER A 100 -1.52 -9.93 29.20
CA SER A 100 -2.75 -9.62 28.48
C SER A 100 -2.55 -9.69 26.96
N ALA A 101 -3.56 -10.17 26.24
CA ALA A 101 -3.47 -10.33 24.79
C ALA A 101 -3.33 -9.02 24.01
N ASP A 102 -3.60 -7.86 24.62
CA ASP A 102 -3.38 -6.56 23.99
C ASP A 102 -1.92 -6.07 24.08
N ARG A 103 -1.05 -6.71 24.87
CA ARG A 103 0.36 -6.30 25.02
C ARG A 103 1.15 -6.31 23.71
N PRO A 104 1.15 -7.39 22.89
CA PRO A 104 1.87 -7.37 21.63
C PRO A 104 1.34 -6.30 20.66
N VAL A 105 0.03 -6.08 20.64
CA VAL A 105 -0.60 -5.02 19.82
C VAL A 105 -0.16 -3.63 20.27
N ARG A 106 -0.09 -3.38 21.59
CA ARG A 106 0.41 -2.11 22.12
C ARG A 106 1.87 -1.89 21.74
N ALA A 107 2.73 -2.89 21.92
CA ALA A 107 4.14 -2.79 21.54
C ALA A 107 4.29 -2.46 20.05
N PHE A 108 3.59 -3.18 19.18
CA PHE A 108 3.54 -2.90 17.74
C PHE A 108 3.13 -1.45 17.42
N LEU A 109 2.04 -0.97 18.04
CA LEU A 109 1.52 0.37 17.78
C LEU A 109 2.37 1.46 18.44
N ASP A 110 3.01 1.20 19.58
CA ASP A 110 3.94 2.11 20.24
C ASP A 110 5.18 2.33 19.35
N ASP A 111 5.76 1.25 18.82
CA ASP A 111 6.89 1.35 17.89
C ASP A 111 6.49 2.04 16.57
N LEU A 112 5.31 1.71 16.03
CA LEU A 112 4.79 2.37 14.83
C LEU A 112 4.60 3.87 15.03
N THR A 113 4.00 4.29 16.15
CA THR A 113 3.77 5.71 16.46
C THR A 113 5.07 6.45 16.77
N ALA A 114 6.08 5.76 17.32
CA ALA A 114 7.43 6.27 17.49
C ALA A 114 8.24 6.32 16.16
N GLY A 115 7.71 5.75 15.07
CA GLY A 115 8.37 5.68 13.77
C GLY A 115 9.43 4.57 13.64
N LYS A 116 9.51 3.67 14.62
CA LYS A 116 10.40 2.50 14.63
C LYS A 116 9.77 1.35 13.83
N VAL A 117 9.67 1.55 12.52
CA VAL A 117 8.94 0.64 11.63
C VAL A 117 9.57 -0.75 11.63
N THR A 118 10.90 -0.83 11.60
CA THR A 118 11.61 -2.12 11.59
C THR A 118 11.29 -2.93 12.84
N ASP A 119 11.38 -2.32 14.03
CA ASP A 119 11.06 -2.97 15.31
C ASP A 119 9.59 -3.42 15.34
N ALA A 120 8.67 -2.56 14.90
CA ALA A 120 7.24 -2.88 14.84
C ALA A 120 6.96 -4.08 13.93
N LEU A 121 7.52 -4.09 12.72
CA LEU A 121 7.28 -5.15 11.74
C LEU A 121 7.88 -6.49 12.19
N ASP A 122 9.09 -6.46 12.77
CA ASP A 122 9.75 -7.66 13.28
C ASP A 122 8.96 -8.24 14.47
N ALA A 123 8.46 -7.40 15.39
CA ALA A 123 7.62 -7.82 16.51
C ALA A 123 6.24 -8.35 16.08
N ALA A 124 5.73 -7.91 14.93
CA ALA A 124 4.47 -8.38 14.35
C ALA A 124 4.64 -9.58 13.40
N GLY A 125 5.85 -10.13 13.26
CA GLY A 125 6.13 -11.26 12.37
C GLY A 125 5.88 -10.95 10.89
N ILE A 126 5.98 -9.67 10.48
CA ILE A 126 5.79 -9.29 9.08
C ILE A 126 7.10 -9.51 8.31
N ASP A 127 7.11 -10.56 7.49
CA ASP A 127 8.22 -10.83 6.56
C ASP A 127 8.35 -9.72 5.52
N ARG A 128 9.58 -9.22 5.36
CA ARG A 128 9.95 -8.23 4.36
C ARG A 128 10.83 -8.85 3.28
N THR A 129 10.51 -8.49 2.04
CA THR A 129 11.28 -8.81 0.85
C THR A 129 12.01 -7.56 0.36
N LYS A 130 12.96 -7.73 -0.57
CA LYS A 130 13.65 -6.59 -1.20
C LYS A 130 12.71 -5.66 -1.98
N SER A 131 11.52 -6.13 -2.36
CA SER A 131 10.48 -5.32 -3.01
C SER A 131 9.69 -4.43 -2.05
N ASP A 132 9.79 -4.64 -0.73
CA ASP A 132 9.04 -3.88 0.28
C ASP A 132 9.72 -2.57 0.66
N VAL A 133 9.98 -1.77 -0.37
CA VAL A 133 10.78 -0.55 -0.29
C VAL A 133 10.17 0.55 0.60
N LEU A 134 8.89 0.44 0.95
CA LEU A 134 8.17 1.36 1.84
C LEU A 134 8.05 0.87 3.28
N LEU A 135 8.41 -0.39 3.56
CA LEU A 135 8.36 -0.99 4.90
C LEU A 135 9.68 -0.74 5.65
N THR A 136 10.06 0.54 5.72
CA THR A 136 11.29 1.02 6.35
C THR A 136 11.04 2.31 7.13
N ASP A 137 11.85 2.52 8.17
CA ASP A 137 11.81 3.72 9.02
C ASP A 137 11.99 5.00 8.17
N ALA A 138 12.93 4.98 7.22
CA ALA A 138 13.24 6.12 6.36
C ALA A 138 12.08 6.50 5.43
N ALA A 139 11.40 5.52 4.83
CA ALA A 139 10.24 5.77 3.99
C ALA A 139 9.06 6.28 4.83
N TYR A 140 8.81 5.66 6.00
CA TYR A 140 7.71 6.06 6.86
C TYR A 140 7.91 7.44 7.51
N ALA A 141 9.15 7.80 7.85
CA ALA A 141 9.49 9.14 8.32
C ALA A 141 9.02 10.23 7.34
N LYS A 142 9.15 9.99 6.03
CA LYS A 142 8.72 10.90 4.95
C LYS A 142 7.21 10.85 4.65
N ALA A 143 6.50 9.82 5.08
CA ALA A 143 5.05 9.77 4.97
C ALA A 143 4.39 10.81 5.87
N THR A 144 3.30 11.42 5.41
CA THR A 144 2.45 12.31 6.21
C THR A 144 1.20 11.56 6.67
N ALA A 145 0.38 12.17 7.52
CA ALA A 145 -0.89 11.59 7.97
C ALA A 145 -0.76 10.12 8.47
N LYS A 146 0.35 9.82 9.14
CA LYS A 146 0.67 8.54 9.77
C LYS A 146 -0.27 8.22 10.93
N VAL A 147 -0.15 7.01 11.47
CA VAL A 147 -0.68 6.70 12.81
C VAL A 147 0.14 7.48 13.84
N THR A 148 -0.54 8.32 14.62
CA THR A 148 0.08 9.23 15.61
C THR A 148 -0.27 8.87 17.05
N GLY A 149 -1.15 7.90 17.23
CA GLY A 149 -1.61 7.41 18.51
C GLY A 149 -2.67 6.33 18.30
N TYR A 150 -3.07 5.69 19.39
CA TYR A 150 -4.13 4.69 19.36
C TYR A 150 -4.82 4.57 20.72
N ARG A 151 -5.99 3.92 20.72
CA ARG A 151 -6.69 3.49 21.93
C ARG A 151 -7.20 2.07 21.73
N VAL A 152 -6.89 1.18 22.67
CA VAL A 152 -7.50 -0.15 22.70
C VAL A 152 -8.92 0.00 23.20
N ALA A 153 -9.89 -0.43 22.40
CA ALA A 153 -11.31 -0.34 22.70
C ALA A 153 -11.83 -1.59 23.40
N ALA A 154 -11.38 -2.77 22.97
CA ALA A 154 -11.77 -4.04 23.55
C ALA A 154 -10.75 -5.13 23.25
N THR A 155 -10.61 -6.07 24.18
CA THR A 155 -9.86 -7.31 24.01
C THR A 155 -10.79 -8.47 24.30
N ARG A 156 -10.84 -9.44 23.40
CA ARG A 156 -11.61 -10.67 23.58
C ARG A 156 -10.70 -11.86 23.36
N THR A 157 -10.68 -12.78 24.30
CA THR A 157 -9.95 -14.05 24.19
C THR A 157 -10.95 -15.17 23.98
N ASP A 158 -10.63 -16.08 23.07
CA ASP A 158 -11.39 -17.29 22.77
C ASP A 158 -10.43 -18.46 22.54
N GLY A 159 -10.29 -19.31 23.56
CA GLY A 159 -9.32 -20.41 23.56
C GLY A 159 -7.88 -19.93 23.37
N ASP A 160 -7.26 -20.40 22.29
CA ASP A 160 -5.88 -20.08 21.92
C ASP A 160 -5.78 -18.88 20.95
N THR A 161 -6.88 -18.15 20.72
CA THR A 161 -6.89 -16.94 19.90
C THR A 161 -7.39 -15.73 20.70
N ALA A 162 -6.89 -14.55 20.38
CA ALA A 162 -7.43 -13.30 20.91
C ALA A 162 -7.64 -12.27 19.81
N THR A 163 -8.65 -11.42 19.99
CA THR A 163 -8.97 -10.30 19.11
C THR A 163 -8.89 -9.00 19.90
N VAL A 164 -8.08 -8.06 19.41
CA VAL A 164 -7.92 -6.72 19.99
C VAL A 164 -8.48 -5.71 19.00
N ARG A 165 -9.51 -4.98 19.42
CA ARG A 165 -10.09 -3.87 18.66
C ARG A 165 -9.48 -2.57 19.16
N ALA A 166 -8.98 -1.76 18.25
CA ALA A 166 -8.40 -0.46 18.55
C ALA A 166 -8.94 0.62 17.62
N TYR A 167 -8.82 1.87 18.04
CA TYR A 167 -8.94 3.03 17.18
C TYR A 167 -7.57 3.67 17.01
N LEU A 168 -7.14 3.85 15.77
CA LEU A 168 -5.89 4.47 15.37
C LEU A 168 -6.12 5.94 15.06
N ARG A 169 -5.27 6.82 15.60
CA ARG A 169 -5.30 8.24 15.30
C ARG A 169 -4.51 8.50 14.01
N GLN A 170 -5.22 8.63 12.90
CA GLN A 170 -4.62 8.84 11.58
C GLN A 170 -5.26 10.05 10.88
N ALA A 171 -4.45 10.92 10.29
CA ALA A 171 -4.93 12.12 9.58
C ALA A 171 -5.92 12.98 10.41
N GLY A 172 -5.77 13.01 11.74
CA GLY A 172 -6.70 13.71 12.61
C GLY A 172 -8.07 13.04 12.76
N ARG A 173 -8.21 11.74 12.47
CA ARG A 173 -9.43 10.93 12.65
C ARG A 173 -9.13 9.62 13.38
N ASP A 174 -10.14 9.03 13.97
CA ASP A 174 -10.08 7.70 14.58
C ASP A 174 -10.47 6.65 13.52
N VAL A 175 -9.55 5.76 13.19
CA VAL A 175 -9.73 4.67 12.21
C VAL A 175 -9.78 3.35 12.99
N ALA A 176 -10.87 2.60 12.84
CA ALA A 176 -11.00 1.31 13.51
C ALA A 176 -9.99 0.30 12.93
N ALA A 177 -9.36 -0.48 13.80
CA ALA A 177 -8.47 -1.58 13.45
C ALA A 177 -8.76 -2.80 14.33
N THR A 178 -8.59 -3.98 13.76
CA THR A 178 -8.73 -5.25 14.46
C THR A 178 -7.44 -6.04 14.28
N PHE A 179 -6.91 -6.53 15.38
CA PHE A 179 -5.71 -7.36 15.44
C PHE A 179 -6.05 -8.71 16.01
N THR A 180 -5.44 -9.75 15.47
CA THR A 180 -5.61 -11.14 15.92
C THR A 180 -4.30 -11.62 16.49
N LEU A 181 -4.38 -12.41 17.56
CA LEU A 181 -3.21 -12.99 18.21
C LEU A 181 -3.44 -14.47 18.43
N ASP A 182 -2.34 -15.23 18.36
CA ASP A 182 -2.30 -16.64 18.72
C ASP A 182 -1.58 -16.83 20.05
N LYS A 183 -2.06 -17.79 20.83
CA LYS A 183 -1.39 -18.24 22.03
C LYS A 183 -0.32 -19.26 21.64
N THR A 184 0.94 -18.91 21.82
CA THR A 184 2.08 -19.74 21.41
C THR A 184 2.68 -20.54 22.57
N GLY A 185 2.22 -20.28 23.79
CA GLY A 185 2.63 -21.04 24.96
C GLY A 185 2.06 -20.50 26.26
N THR A 186 2.71 -20.88 27.35
CA THR A 186 2.39 -20.36 28.67
C THR A 186 3.65 -20.13 29.49
N ASP A 187 3.81 -18.92 30.04
CA ASP A 187 4.78 -18.62 31.07
C ASP A 187 4.32 -19.19 32.40
N TRP A 188 5.26 -19.81 33.12
CA TRP A 188 5.03 -20.47 34.41
C TRP A 188 3.86 -21.48 34.41
N GLY A 189 3.52 -22.03 33.24
CA GLY A 189 2.47 -23.03 33.06
C GLY A 189 1.03 -22.52 33.18
N VAL A 190 0.82 -21.21 33.41
CA VAL A 190 -0.52 -20.66 33.67
C VAL A 190 -0.82 -19.36 32.94
N PHE A 191 0.21 -18.57 32.58
CA PHE A 191 0.02 -17.28 31.93
C PHE A 191 0.21 -17.42 30.43
N PRO A 192 -0.80 -17.10 29.59
CA PRO A 192 -0.66 -17.24 28.15
C PRO A 192 0.43 -16.32 27.59
N VAL A 193 1.22 -16.86 26.67
CA VAL A 193 2.13 -16.08 25.81
C VAL A 193 1.40 -15.83 24.50
N TRP A 194 1.19 -14.56 24.17
CA TRP A 194 0.47 -14.13 22.97
C TRP A 194 1.44 -13.60 21.93
N GLU A 195 1.24 -14.00 20.69
CA GLU A 195 1.96 -13.52 19.53
C GLU A 195 0.99 -12.84 18.57
N LEU A 196 1.38 -11.65 18.07
CA LEU A 196 0.56 -10.91 17.12
C LEU A 196 0.62 -11.61 15.75
N GLN A 197 -0.54 -11.97 15.19
CA GLN A 197 -0.59 -12.34 13.78
C GLN A 197 -0.29 -11.11 12.93
N ALA A 198 0.55 -11.30 11.91
CA ALA A 198 0.95 -10.26 10.97
C ALA A 198 -0.27 -9.46 10.46
N PRO A 199 -0.39 -8.17 10.83
CA PRO A 199 -1.49 -7.34 10.36
C PRO A 199 -1.49 -7.21 8.83
N GLU A 200 -2.66 -7.26 8.23
CA GLU A 200 -2.79 -7.09 6.78
C GLU A 200 -2.48 -5.64 6.37
N LEU A 201 -1.37 -5.48 5.64
CA LEU A 201 -0.89 -4.18 5.16
C LEU A 201 -1.64 -3.71 3.92
N GLY A 202 -1.74 -2.40 3.77
CA GLY A 202 -2.23 -1.78 2.54
C GLY A 202 -1.16 -1.71 1.44
N SER A 203 -1.51 -1.07 0.33
CA SER A 203 -0.57 -0.79 -0.76
C SER A 203 -0.66 0.64 -1.28
N VAL A 204 0.49 1.17 -1.70
CA VAL A 204 0.58 2.33 -2.57
C VAL A 204 0.63 1.85 -4.00
N ASP A 205 -0.38 2.24 -4.78
CA ASP A 205 -0.50 1.87 -6.18
C ASP A 205 -0.16 3.07 -7.07
N VAL A 206 0.71 2.84 -8.05
CA VAL A 206 1.16 3.86 -9.00
C VAL A 206 0.96 3.32 -10.40
N SER A 207 0.36 4.13 -11.28
CA SER A 207 0.17 3.79 -12.68
C SER A 207 0.75 4.88 -13.57
N VAL A 208 1.68 4.50 -14.44
CA VAL A 208 2.39 5.41 -15.33
C VAL A 208 2.07 5.05 -16.78
N ARG A 209 1.36 5.94 -17.47
CA ARG A 209 1.25 5.91 -18.93
C ARG A 209 2.51 6.56 -19.52
N GLY A 210 3.49 5.74 -19.90
CA GLY A 210 4.77 6.20 -20.42
C GLY A 210 5.72 5.05 -20.75
N PRO A 211 7.01 5.35 -20.96
CA PRO A 211 8.03 4.36 -21.25
C PRO A 211 8.04 3.19 -20.27
N ALA A 212 8.23 1.97 -20.78
CA ALA A 212 8.38 0.78 -19.94
C ALA A 212 9.55 0.95 -18.97
N GLY A 213 9.41 0.49 -17.73
CA GLY A 213 10.45 0.68 -16.72
C GLY A 213 10.54 2.11 -16.19
N ALA A 214 9.45 2.87 -16.25
CA ALA A 214 9.38 4.24 -15.73
C ALA A 214 9.87 4.30 -14.28
N SER A 215 10.80 5.22 -14.00
CA SER A 215 11.31 5.40 -12.64
C SER A 215 10.40 6.35 -11.88
N VAL A 216 9.99 5.95 -10.69
CA VAL A 216 9.16 6.73 -9.78
C VAL A 216 9.81 6.72 -8.40
N GLN A 217 9.48 7.74 -7.61
CA GLN A 217 9.90 7.87 -6.23
C GLN A 217 8.66 7.89 -5.35
N VAL A 218 8.59 7.01 -4.35
CA VAL A 218 7.50 6.96 -3.38
C VAL A 218 8.11 7.16 -2.01
N ALA A 219 7.70 8.23 -1.31
CA ALA A 219 8.32 8.66 -0.06
C ALA A 219 9.87 8.71 -0.15
N GLY A 220 10.38 9.19 -1.29
CA GLY A 220 11.81 9.33 -1.55
C GLY A 220 12.60 8.02 -1.68
N THR A 221 11.91 6.89 -1.90
CA THR A 221 12.51 5.63 -2.31
C THR A 221 12.20 5.35 -3.77
N SER A 222 13.24 4.95 -4.52
CA SER A 222 13.13 4.76 -5.97
C SER A 222 12.63 3.37 -6.31
N THR A 223 11.70 3.29 -7.26
CA THR A 223 11.28 2.03 -7.87
C THR A 223 11.00 2.23 -9.35
N LYS A 224 10.92 1.12 -10.09
CA LYS A 224 10.56 1.11 -11.50
C LYS A 224 9.24 0.41 -11.70
N THR A 225 8.40 0.94 -12.58
CA THR A 225 7.21 0.22 -13.00
C THR A 225 7.62 -0.99 -13.84
N PRO A 226 6.85 -2.09 -13.81
CA PRO A 226 6.91 -3.14 -14.81
C PRO A 226 6.54 -2.60 -16.22
N LYS A 227 6.53 -3.50 -17.21
CA LYS A 227 6.22 -3.16 -18.60
C LYS A 227 4.79 -2.63 -18.81
N ASP A 228 3.86 -3.05 -17.97
CA ASP A 228 2.46 -2.60 -17.97
C ASP A 228 2.26 -1.22 -17.31
N GLY A 229 3.32 -0.63 -16.77
CA GLY A 229 3.31 0.70 -16.18
C GLY A 229 2.69 0.76 -14.77
N THR A 230 2.34 -0.36 -14.15
CA THR A 230 1.65 -0.36 -12.84
C THR A 230 2.44 -1.07 -11.77
N VAL A 231 2.65 -0.42 -10.62
CA VAL A 231 3.36 -1.00 -9.48
C VAL A 231 2.56 -0.80 -8.20
N GLY A 232 2.39 -1.87 -7.43
CA GLY A 232 1.86 -1.85 -6.07
C GLY A 232 2.97 -2.08 -5.06
N LEU A 233 3.04 -1.25 -4.03
CA LEU A 233 4.06 -1.32 -2.98
C LEU A 233 3.37 -1.48 -1.62
N ARG A 234 3.67 -2.55 -0.89
CA ARG A 234 3.13 -2.72 0.47
C ARG A 234 3.53 -1.55 1.34
N ALA A 235 2.59 -1.02 2.11
CA ALA A 235 2.77 0.20 2.88
C ALA A 235 2.00 0.16 4.20
N LEU A 236 2.54 0.85 5.19
CA LEU A 236 1.88 1.13 6.45
C LEU A 236 0.83 2.26 6.29
N PRO A 237 -0.08 2.44 7.26
CA PRO A 237 -1.04 3.52 7.19
C PRO A 237 -0.36 4.90 7.18
N GLY A 238 -0.67 5.70 6.16
CA GLY A 238 -0.04 6.99 5.92
C GLY A 238 -0.38 7.57 4.55
N THR A 239 0.09 8.77 4.28
CA THR A 239 0.04 9.42 2.97
C THR A 239 1.45 9.55 2.41
N TYR A 240 1.64 9.05 1.20
CA TYR A 240 2.93 8.91 0.55
C TYR A 240 2.98 9.82 -0.68
N ALA A 241 3.94 10.75 -0.70
CA ALA A 241 4.22 11.55 -1.89
C ALA A 241 4.81 10.64 -2.98
N VAL A 242 4.26 10.76 -4.19
CA VAL A 242 4.72 10.01 -5.36
C VAL A 242 5.16 10.98 -6.43
N THR A 243 6.39 10.85 -6.92
CA THR A 243 6.93 11.68 -8.00
C THR A 243 7.48 10.83 -9.12
N TYR A 244 7.47 11.37 -10.33
CA TYR A 244 8.06 10.74 -11.51
C TYR A 244 9.51 11.19 -11.69
N ASP A 245 10.41 10.25 -11.96
CA ASP A 245 11.81 10.51 -12.29
C ASP A 245 12.08 10.14 -13.76
N GLY A 246 11.91 11.13 -14.63
CA GLY A 246 12.19 11.00 -16.07
C GLY A 246 13.57 11.49 -16.50
N GLY A 247 14.42 11.85 -15.52
CA GLY A 247 15.68 12.54 -15.77
C GLY A 247 15.49 13.78 -16.63
N LYS A 248 16.35 13.95 -17.64
CA LYS A 248 16.31 15.11 -18.54
C LYS A 248 15.32 14.97 -19.71
N TRP A 249 14.78 13.78 -19.96
CA TRP A 249 14.07 13.48 -21.21
C TRP A 249 12.56 13.52 -21.09
N THR A 250 12.04 13.06 -19.96
CA THR A 250 10.60 12.95 -19.72
C THR A 250 10.22 13.62 -18.40
N LYS A 251 8.95 14.00 -18.29
CA LYS A 251 8.35 14.53 -17.06
C LYS A 251 6.93 14.00 -16.92
N ALA A 252 6.45 13.87 -15.70
CA ALA A 252 5.06 13.60 -15.40
C ALA A 252 4.68 14.29 -14.08
N THR A 253 3.41 14.62 -13.93
CA THR A 253 2.90 15.18 -12.67
C THR A 253 2.71 14.05 -11.66
N GLY A 254 3.30 14.22 -10.48
CA GLY A 254 3.16 13.30 -9.36
C GLY A 254 1.83 13.44 -8.62
N GLY A 255 1.72 12.80 -7.47
CA GLY A 255 0.53 12.87 -6.62
C GLY A 255 0.80 12.39 -5.19
N SER A 256 -0.26 12.03 -4.49
CA SER A 256 -0.18 11.45 -3.16
C SER A 256 -1.06 10.22 -3.07
N ALA A 257 -0.52 9.13 -2.54
CA ALA A 257 -1.23 7.90 -2.28
C ALA A 257 -1.61 7.82 -0.80
N VAL A 258 -2.85 7.49 -0.48
CA VAL A 258 -3.36 7.39 0.89
C VAL A 258 -3.63 5.93 1.22
N VAL A 259 -3.04 5.45 2.31
CA VAL A 259 -3.26 4.11 2.88
C VAL A 259 -3.89 4.30 4.25
N GLY A 260 -5.13 3.82 4.43
CA GLY A 260 -5.89 4.00 5.66
C GLY A 260 -5.94 2.73 6.50
N GLY A 261 -5.58 2.83 7.78
CA GLY A 261 -5.67 1.72 8.74
C GLY A 261 -5.00 0.42 8.28
N PHE A 262 -5.41 -0.68 8.92
CA PHE A 262 -5.00 -2.05 8.58
C PHE A 262 -6.21 -2.84 8.05
N GLY A 263 -5.95 -3.89 7.26
CA GLY A 263 -6.99 -4.69 6.60
C GLY A 263 -6.91 -4.64 5.07
N GLY A 264 -5.70 -4.54 4.50
CA GLY A 264 -5.51 -4.67 3.06
C GLY A 264 -5.94 -3.47 2.22
N SER A 265 -6.16 -2.30 2.83
CA SER A 265 -6.62 -1.11 2.09
C SER A 265 -5.60 -0.64 1.06
N THR A 266 -5.94 -0.78 -0.21
CA THR A 266 -5.13 -0.27 -1.32
C THR A 266 -5.45 1.20 -1.59
N SER A 267 -4.42 2.00 -1.88
CA SER A 267 -4.62 3.39 -2.26
C SER A 267 -5.34 3.48 -3.61
N THR A 268 -6.10 4.55 -3.84
CA THR A 268 -6.47 4.91 -5.21
C THR A 268 -5.18 5.12 -6.04
N PRO A 269 -5.03 4.46 -7.20
CA PRO A 269 -3.78 4.53 -7.94
C PRO A 269 -3.40 5.97 -8.32
N VAL A 270 -2.15 6.35 -8.05
CA VAL A 270 -1.61 7.63 -8.51
C VAL A 270 -1.34 7.53 -10.00
N GLN A 271 -2.20 8.16 -10.79
CA GLN A 271 -2.14 8.17 -12.25
C GLN A 271 -1.14 9.24 -12.73
N MET A 272 -0.17 8.81 -13.54
CA MET A 272 0.82 9.68 -14.16
C MET A 272 0.81 9.48 -15.66
N THR A 273 0.90 10.57 -16.41
CA THR A 273 1.12 10.51 -17.87
C THR A 273 2.45 11.19 -18.18
N ALA A 274 3.39 10.41 -18.70
CA ALA A 274 4.67 10.94 -19.10
C ALA A 274 4.50 11.81 -20.35
N THR A 275 5.25 12.89 -20.39
CA THR A 275 5.43 13.77 -21.55
C THR A 275 6.92 14.04 -21.76
N LEU A 276 7.30 14.42 -22.98
CA LEU A 276 8.68 14.85 -23.24
C LEU A 276 8.96 16.21 -22.60
N THR A 277 10.18 16.38 -22.12
CA THR A 277 10.73 17.71 -21.85
C THR A 277 11.13 18.38 -23.16
N ASN A 278 11.48 19.66 -23.13
CA ASN A 278 12.04 20.35 -24.30
C ASN A 278 13.32 19.65 -24.81
N ALA A 279 14.17 19.17 -23.91
CA ALA A 279 15.36 18.42 -24.28
C ALA A 279 15.02 17.06 -24.92
N GLY A 280 14.00 16.38 -24.40
CA GLY A 280 13.46 15.13 -24.97
C GLY A 280 12.90 15.32 -26.37
N ASP A 281 12.06 16.34 -26.58
CA ASP A 281 11.49 16.68 -27.88
C ASP A 281 12.58 17.03 -28.91
N GLN A 282 13.56 17.84 -28.52
CA GLN A 282 14.68 18.17 -29.41
C GLN A 282 15.55 16.95 -29.75
N ALA A 283 15.82 16.07 -28.78
CA ALA A 283 16.57 14.85 -29.03
C ALA A 283 15.81 13.88 -29.94
N ALA A 284 14.49 13.78 -29.77
CA ALA A 284 13.62 13.03 -30.67
C ALA A 284 13.70 13.55 -32.11
N LYS A 285 13.54 14.86 -32.31
CA LYS A 285 13.64 15.49 -33.63
C LYS A 285 15.02 15.29 -34.27
N ARG A 286 16.10 15.43 -33.50
CA ARG A 286 17.47 15.14 -34.00
C ARG A 286 17.65 13.68 -34.42
N ALA A 287 17.03 12.72 -33.72
CA ALA A 287 17.09 11.31 -34.11
C ALA A 287 16.34 11.05 -35.41
N VAL A 288 15.21 11.72 -35.63
CA VAL A 288 14.49 11.70 -36.91
C VAL A 288 15.34 12.31 -38.02
N ASP A 289 15.97 13.45 -37.74
CA ASP A 289 16.83 14.13 -38.71
C ASP A 289 18.02 13.27 -39.15
N ALA A 290 18.67 12.61 -38.19
CA ALA A 290 19.77 11.69 -38.46
C ALA A 290 19.33 10.49 -39.31
N TRP A 291 18.10 9.99 -39.12
CA TRP A 291 17.55 8.94 -39.98
C TRP A 291 17.32 9.44 -41.41
N VAL A 292 16.75 10.64 -41.59
CA VAL A 292 16.60 11.26 -42.92
C VAL A 292 17.98 11.44 -43.58
N ASP A 293 18.97 11.92 -42.85
CA ASP A 293 20.33 12.10 -43.36
C ASP A 293 20.97 10.78 -43.80
N GLY A 294 20.78 9.72 -43.01
CA GLY A 294 21.22 8.37 -43.39
C GLY A 294 20.58 7.89 -44.69
N CYS A 295 19.28 8.15 -44.89
CA CYS A 295 18.58 7.82 -46.12
C CYS A 295 19.10 8.59 -47.35
N ILE A 296 19.38 9.88 -47.18
CA ILE A 296 19.89 10.75 -48.26
C ILE A 296 21.35 10.45 -48.59
N ALA A 297 22.12 9.94 -47.62
CA ALA A 297 23.50 9.53 -47.84
C ALA A 297 23.63 8.19 -48.59
N SER A 298 22.54 7.44 -48.77
CA SER A 298 22.56 6.20 -49.55
C SER A 298 22.80 6.48 -51.04
N ASN A 299 23.47 5.55 -51.71
CA ASN A 299 23.61 5.53 -53.16
C ASN A 299 22.58 4.59 -53.82
N ASP A 300 21.82 3.81 -53.05
CA ASP A 300 20.84 2.89 -53.61
C ASP A 300 19.62 3.66 -54.15
N ALA A 301 19.11 3.27 -55.32
CA ALA A 301 17.84 3.79 -55.82
C ALA A 301 16.66 3.44 -54.90
N ALA A 302 16.77 2.39 -54.08
CA ALA A 302 15.76 1.97 -53.13
C ALA A 302 16.36 1.69 -51.74
N PRO A 303 16.79 2.73 -50.99
CA PRO A 303 17.46 2.53 -49.72
C PRO A 303 16.58 1.78 -48.72
N ALA A 304 17.10 0.69 -48.15
CA ALA A 304 16.36 -0.14 -47.21
C ALA A 304 15.95 0.67 -45.96
N GLY A 305 14.68 0.56 -45.56
CA GLY A 305 14.16 1.26 -44.38
C GLY A 305 13.96 2.76 -44.55
N CYS A 306 14.04 3.29 -45.78
CA CYS A 306 13.75 4.69 -46.12
C CYS A 306 12.37 4.84 -46.76
N SER A 307 11.73 5.99 -46.54
CA SER A 307 10.34 6.24 -46.96
C SER A 307 10.15 6.59 -48.43
N PHE A 308 11.24 6.67 -49.19
CA PHE A 308 11.26 7.02 -50.60
C PHE A 308 12.19 6.05 -51.36
N TYR A 309 11.88 5.84 -52.63
CA TYR A 309 12.69 5.07 -53.56
C TYR A 309 12.42 5.56 -54.99
N ALA A 310 13.45 5.53 -55.83
CA ALA A 310 13.35 5.81 -57.25
C ALA A 310 12.80 4.55 -57.96
N TYR A 311 11.90 4.76 -58.92
CA TYR A 311 11.29 3.69 -59.72
C TYR A 311 11.56 3.94 -61.20
N GLY A 312 11.37 2.90 -62.03
CA GLY A 312 11.47 3.03 -63.49
C GLY A 312 12.87 2.78 -64.05
N GLU A 313 13.73 2.08 -63.31
CA GLU A 313 15.00 1.58 -63.86
C GLU A 313 14.74 0.68 -65.06
N ASN A 314 15.30 1.08 -66.20
CA ASN A 314 15.31 0.27 -67.41
C ASN A 314 16.58 -0.61 -67.42
N PRO A 315 16.44 -1.95 -67.46
CA PRO A 315 17.58 -2.87 -67.43
C PRO A 315 18.48 -2.78 -68.68
N ALA A 316 18.06 -2.06 -69.73
CA ALA A 316 18.88 -1.79 -70.90
C ALA A 316 19.99 -0.75 -70.65
N TYR A 317 19.98 -0.06 -69.51
CA TYR A 317 20.99 0.94 -69.13
C TYR A 317 21.71 0.52 -67.85
N THR A 318 23.00 0.86 -67.77
CA THR A 318 23.78 0.81 -66.53
C THR A 318 23.69 2.16 -65.82
N TYR A 319 23.45 2.12 -64.51
CA TYR A 319 23.34 3.31 -63.65
C TYR A 319 24.62 3.42 -62.82
N THR A 320 25.16 4.64 -62.74
CA THR A 320 26.37 4.97 -61.95
C THR A 320 26.21 6.36 -61.32
N ASN A 321 27.09 6.72 -60.38
CA ASN A 321 27.06 8.02 -59.68
C ASN A 321 25.68 8.35 -59.06
N GLU A 322 25.03 7.32 -58.55
CA GLU A 322 23.70 7.38 -57.96
C GLU A 322 23.72 8.23 -56.69
N LYS A 323 22.80 9.18 -56.59
CA LYS A 323 22.78 10.16 -55.51
C LYS A 323 21.37 10.61 -55.18
N TRP A 324 21.08 10.68 -53.89
CA TRP A 324 19.95 11.41 -53.35
C TRP A 324 20.32 12.83 -52.95
N THR A 325 19.43 13.77 -53.24
CA THR A 325 19.54 15.17 -52.80
C THR A 325 18.26 15.56 -52.06
N LEU A 326 18.40 16.01 -50.82
CA LEU A 326 17.30 16.55 -50.03
C LEU A 326 17.05 18.01 -50.43
N GLU A 327 15.92 18.27 -51.06
CA GLU A 327 15.50 19.63 -51.44
C GLU A 327 14.86 20.35 -50.26
N SER A 328 14.01 19.65 -49.51
CA SER A 328 13.39 20.16 -48.29
C SER A 328 13.27 19.08 -47.24
N ARG A 329 13.58 19.43 -45.99
CA ARG A 329 13.51 18.50 -44.86
C ARG A 329 12.06 18.36 -44.37
N PRO A 330 11.59 17.14 -44.05
CA PRO A 330 10.27 16.98 -43.45
C PRO A 330 10.19 17.69 -42.09
N THR A 331 9.02 18.24 -41.79
CA THR A 331 8.71 18.71 -40.43
C THR A 331 7.91 17.64 -39.71
N VAL A 332 8.26 17.38 -38.45
CA VAL A 332 7.61 16.36 -37.61
C VAL A 332 7.12 16.93 -36.29
N ALA A 333 6.04 16.34 -35.78
CA ALA A 333 5.57 16.51 -34.42
C ALA A 333 5.76 15.21 -33.62
N VAL A 334 6.18 15.34 -32.36
CA VAL A 334 6.30 14.22 -31.43
C VAL A 334 5.12 14.26 -30.48
N GLY A 335 4.27 13.25 -30.56
CA GLY A 335 3.04 13.11 -29.79
C GLY A 335 3.22 12.28 -28.52
N SER A 336 2.11 11.74 -28.01
CA SER A 336 2.06 10.96 -26.79
C SER A 336 2.77 9.60 -26.91
N TRP A 337 3.09 9.02 -25.75
CA TRP A 337 3.58 7.65 -25.66
C TRP A 337 2.50 6.64 -26.08
N THR A 338 2.92 5.65 -26.87
CA THR A 338 2.15 4.48 -27.30
C THR A 338 2.90 3.20 -26.89
N THR A 339 2.30 2.03 -27.09
CA THR A 339 2.98 0.73 -26.87
C THR A 339 4.29 0.60 -27.66
N ASN A 340 4.41 1.31 -28.78
CA ASN A 340 5.54 1.26 -29.70
C ASN A 340 6.61 2.33 -29.48
N GLY A 341 6.34 3.34 -28.64
CA GLY A 341 7.19 4.51 -28.42
C GLY A 341 6.41 5.83 -28.45
N TRP A 342 7.12 6.96 -28.36
CA TRP A 342 6.54 8.28 -28.62
C TRP A 342 6.21 8.40 -30.10
N LEU A 343 4.94 8.65 -30.44
CA LEU A 343 4.51 8.74 -31.83
C LEU A 343 5.18 9.94 -32.50
N VAL A 344 5.80 9.71 -33.65
CA VAL A 344 6.32 10.76 -34.53
C VAL A 344 5.43 10.82 -35.74
N SER A 345 4.91 12.01 -36.06
CA SER A 345 4.07 12.24 -37.22
C SER A 345 4.68 13.31 -38.10
N THR A 346 4.82 13.01 -39.39
CA THR A 346 5.19 14.00 -40.40
C THR A 346 4.04 14.98 -40.60
N THR A 347 4.24 16.24 -40.23
CA THR A 347 3.26 17.32 -40.42
C THR A 347 3.42 18.01 -41.77
N THR A 348 4.63 17.98 -42.33
CA THR A 348 4.92 18.47 -43.67
C THR A 348 5.95 17.55 -44.30
N PHE A 349 5.62 16.96 -45.45
CA PHE A 349 6.54 16.09 -46.18
C PHE A 349 7.76 16.88 -46.64
N GLY A 350 8.93 16.25 -46.51
CA GLY A 350 10.13 16.71 -47.18
C GLY A 350 10.10 16.33 -48.66
N ARG A 351 11.09 16.80 -49.41
CA ARG A 351 11.24 16.52 -50.84
C ARG A 351 12.66 16.09 -51.13
N ALA A 352 12.81 14.97 -51.82
CA ALA A 352 14.11 14.44 -52.24
C ALA A 352 14.08 14.04 -53.71
N THR A 353 15.21 14.24 -54.39
CA THR A 353 15.38 13.89 -55.80
C THR A 353 16.58 12.97 -55.95
N PHE A 354 16.39 11.92 -56.75
CA PHE A 354 17.43 10.97 -57.14
C PHE A 354 18.00 11.35 -58.50
N THR A 355 19.31 11.23 -58.65
CA THR A 355 20.01 11.39 -59.92
C THR A 355 21.02 10.26 -60.12
N ALA A 356 21.17 9.79 -61.35
CA ALA A 356 22.20 8.84 -61.73
C ALA A 356 22.66 9.11 -63.17
N ASP A 357 23.91 8.78 -63.47
CA ASP A 357 24.41 8.73 -64.84
C ASP A 357 24.03 7.39 -65.47
N ILE A 358 23.48 7.44 -66.68
CA ILE A 358 23.08 6.25 -67.44
C ILE A 358 23.94 6.05 -68.68
N ALA A 359 24.26 4.80 -68.99
CA ALA A 359 24.95 4.40 -70.21
C ALA A 359 24.34 3.11 -70.78
N GLY A 360 24.08 3.08 -72.09
CA GLY A 360 23.51 1.91 -72.76
C GLY A 360 23.60 2.02 -74.29
N ALA A 361 22.98 1.07 -75.01
CA ALA A 361 22.99 1.04 -76.48
C ALA A 361 22.36 2.30 -77.12
N GLY A 362 21.48 2.99 -76.39
CA GLY A 362 20.86 4.26 -76.81
C GLY A 362 21.69 5.52 -76.54
N GLY A 363 22.89 5.39 -75.96
CA GLY A 363 23.77 6.52 -75.60
C GLY A 363 23.94 6.69 -74.09
N THR A 364 24.51 7.84 -73.70
CA THR A 364 24.71 8.25 -72.30
C THR A 364 23.80 9.44 -71.93
N GLY A 365 23.49 9.59 -70.64
CA GLY A 365 22.67 10.69 -70.14
C GLY A 365 22.54 10.69 -68.63
N THR A 366 21.59 11.46 -68.11
CA THR A 366 21.28 11.53 -66.68
C THR A 366 19.84 11.08 -66.45
N ALA A 367 19.67 10.08 -65.59
CA ALA A 367 18.37 9.69 -65.06
C ALA A 367 18.03 10.55 -63.83
N THR A 368 16.76 10.90 -63.68
CA THR A 368 16.27 11.66 -62.53
C THR A 368 14.92 11.11 -62.08
N ALA A 369 14.74 10.96 -60.78
CA ALA A 369 13.45 10.62 -60.19
C ALA A 369 13.13 11.60 -59.06
N GLY A 370 11.94 12.21 -59.12
CA GLY A 370 11.45 13.11 -58.09
C GLY A 370 10.91 14.45 -58.61
N PRO A 371 10.58 15.39 -57.70
CA PRO A 371 10.78 15.24 -56.26
C PRO A 371 9.82 14.21 -55.63
N LEU A 372 10.34 13.37 -54.73
CA LEU A 372 9.61 12.35 -53.98
C LEU A 372 9.33 12.85 -52.56
N ASN A 373 8.21 12.41 -51.98
CA ASN A 373 7.88 12.75 -50.60
C ASN A 373 8.80 12.03 -49.62
N VAL A 374 9.44 12.78 -48.72
CA VAL A 374 10.14 12.23 -47.56
C VAL A 374 9.17 12.22 -46.38
N ASN A 375 8.73 11.03 -45.99
CA ASN A 375 7.91 10.79 -44.80
C ASN A 375 8.81 10.29 -43.66
N ALA A 376 8.73 10.90 -42.49
CA ALA A 376 9.52 10.54 -41.31
C ALA A 376 8.64 10.14 -40.12
N SER A 377 7.45 9.59 -40.39
CA SER A 377 6.56 9.08 -39.35
C SER A 377 7.09 7.79 -38.74
N GLY A 378 6.95 7.62 -37.44
CA GLY A 378 7.56 6.51 -36.72
C GLY A 378 7.42 6.64 -35.22
N TYR A 379 8.41 6.13 -34.49
CA TYR A 379 8.40 6.10 -33.04
C TYR A 379 9.76 6.44 -32.45
N ILE A 380 9.77 7.21 -31.37
CA ILE A 380 10.93 7.27 -30.47
C ILE A 380 10.80 6.16 -29.45
N THR A 381 11.67 5.16 -29.55
CA THR A 381 11.58 3.91 -28.77
C THR A 381 12.31 3.98 -27.43
N GLY A 382 13.22 4.93 -27.27
CA GLY A 382 13.97 5.10 -26.04
C GLY A 382 14.92 6.30 -26.07
N PHE A 383 15.51 6.55 -24.90
CA PHE A 383 16.55 7.56 -24.71
C PHE A 383 17.76 6.96 -24.02
N SER A 384 18.94 7.38 -24.43
CA SER A 384 20.23 7.01 -23.84
C SER A 384 21.03 8.27 -23.50
N SER A 385 22.29 8.11 -23.11
CA SER A 385 23.24 9.21 -23.00
C SER A 385 23.55 9.87 -24.37
N SER A 386 23.48 9.11 -25.47
CA SER A 386 23.80 9.58 -26.83
C SER A 386 22.63 10.28 -27.54
N GLY A 387 21.40 10.15 -27.03
CA GLY A 387 20.23 10.83 -27.60
C GLY A 387 18.99 9.96 -27.58
N ALA A 388 18.08 10.22 -28.53
CA ALA A 388 16.87 9.43 -28.74
C ALA A 388 17.11 8.37 -29.82
N THR A 389 16.39 7.26 -29.75
CA THR A 389 16.36 6.24 -30.81
C THR A 389 15.07 6.36 -31.60
N PHE A 390 15.19 6.68 -32.89
CA PHE A 390 14.05 6.71 -33.81
C PHE A 390 13.93 5.37 -34.56
N ARG A 391 12.71 4.87 -34.68
CA ARG A 391 12.33 3.75 -35.54
C ARG A 391 11.27 4.24 -36.52
N SER A 392 11.58 4.19 -37.80
CA SER A 392 10.60 4.54 -38.83
C SER A 392 9.44 3.54 -38.83
N ALA A 393 8.21 4.04 -38.99
CA ALA A 393 7.03 3.21 -39.30
C ALA A 393 6.76 3.16 -40.81
N VAL A 394 7.58 3.84 -41.61
CA VAL A 394 7.46 3.95 -43.05
C VAL A 394 8.78 3.56 -43.71
N GLY A 395 8.74 2.68 -44.70
CA GLY A 395 9.96 2.29 -45.39
C GLY A 395 9.76 1.20 -46.44
N ASN A 396 10.65 1.18 -47.43
CA ASN A 396 10.69 0.07 -48.37
C ASN A 396 11.11 -1.22 -47.63
N GLY A 397 10.24 -2.24 -47.68
CA GLY A 397 10.38 -3.48 -46.90
C GLY A 397 9.88 -3.41 -45.45
N SER A 398 9.28 -2.30 -45.00
CA SER A 398 8.68 -2.22 -43.66
C SER A 398 7.36 -3.00 -43.61
N SER A 399 7.39 -4.20 -43.01
CA SER A 399 6.21 -4.98 -42.69
C SER A 399 5.62 -4.55 -41.34
N ASP A 400 5.15 -3.30 -41.23
CA ASP A 400 4.25 -2.90 -40.13
C ASP A 400 2.82 -2.89 -40.68
N THR A 401 2.30 -4.08 -41.01
CA THR A 401 0.85 -4.30 -41.17
C THR A 401 0.21 -4.37 -39.78
N GLY A 402 0.10 -3.23 -39.11
CA GLY A 402 -0.64 -3.09 -37.86
C GLY A 402 -1.99 -2.45 -38.12
N SER A 403 -2.99 -3.28 -38.42
CA SER A 403 -4.42 -2.93 -38.39
C SER A 403 -4.90 -2.64 -36.97
#